data_AF-A0A0B8P6S7-F1
#
_entry.id   AF-A0A0B8P6S7-F1
#
_cell.length_a   1.000
_cell.length_b   1.000
_cell.length_c   1.000
_cell.angle_alpha   90.00
_cell.angle_beta   90.00
_cell.angle_gamma   90.00
#
_symmetry.space_group_name_H-M   'P 1'
#
loop_
_entity.id
_entity.type
_entity.pdbx_description
1 polymer ?
#
loop_
_entity_poly.entity_id
_entity_poly.type
_entity_poly.pdbx_seq_one_letter_code
_entity_poly.pdbx_strand_id
1 'polypeptide(L)'
;MVKQRRDSVAQYESAGREDLAEVERVEITVLEEFMPQPLTEEEVAALIEGAITESGAAGMQDMGKVMGILKPQIQGRADMGKVSGLVRSKLA
;
A
#
# COMPACT_ATOMS: atom_id res chain seq x y z
N MET A 1 -6.11 9.78 -2.19
CA MET A 1 -6.21 10.99 -1.35
C MET A 1 -5.19 10.95 -0.22
N VAL A 2 -5.23 10.00 0.72
CA VAL A 2 -4.23 9.89 1.81
C VAL A 2 -2.78 9.84 1.32
N LYS A 3 -2.48 9.05 0.28
CA LYS A 3 -1.14 9.02 -0.33
C LYS A 3 -0.65 10.39 -0.78
N GLN A 4 -1.49 11.14 -1.50
CA GLN A 4 -1.15 12.48 -1.98
C GLN A 4 -0.85 13.44 -0.82
N ARG A 5 -1.63 13.36 0.27
CA ARG A 5 -1.37 14.16 1.48
C ARG A 5 -0.05 13.77 2.15
N ARG A 6 0.28 12.48 2.24
CA ARG A 6 1.59 12.02 2.74
C ARG A 6 2.75 12.53 1.88
N ASP A 7 2.56 12.56 0.56
CA ASP A 7 3.55 13.16 -0.35
C ASP A 7 3.68 14.68 -0.10
N SER A 8 2.58 15.39 0.18
CA SER A 8 2.60 16.81 0.58
C SER A 8 3.31 17.04 1.92
N VAL A 9 3.08 16.19 2.94
CA VAL A 9 3.79 16.25 4.23
C VAL A 9 5.31 16.22 4.00
N ALA A 10 5.79 15.24 3.23
CA ALA A 10 7.23 15.11 2.95
C ALA A 10 7.79 16.34 2.21
N GLN A 11 7.01 16.91 1.29
CA GLN A 11 7.41 18.15 0.59
C GLN A 11 7.48 19.35 1.55
N TYR A 12 6.50 19.52 2.44
CA TYR A 12 6.49 20.62 3.40
C TYR A 12 7.59 20.49 4.45
N GLU A 13 7.83 19.30 4.98
CA GLU A 13 8.96 19.00 5.87
C GLU A 13 10.30 19.36 5.19
N SER A 14 10.48 18.93 3.93
CA SER A 14 11.69 19.23 3.16
C SER A 14 11.90 20.72 2.90
N ALA A 15 10.82 21.50 2.89
CA ALA A 15 10.83 22.94 2.70
C ALA A 15 10.87 23.74 4.02
N GLY A 16 10.95 23.06 5.17
CA GLY A 16 10.93 23.69 6.51
C GLY A 16 9.58 24.33 6.87
N ARG A 17 8.50 23.88 6.23
CA ARG A 17 7.13 24.39 6.42
C ARG A 17 6.32 23.47 7.34
N GLU A 18 6.77 23.36 8.58
CA GLU A 18 6.14 22.49 9.58
C GLU A 18 4.67 22.84 9.83
N ASP A 19 4.31 24.13 9.69
CA ASP A 19 2.93 24.62 9.78
C ASP A 19 2.00 23.94 8.76
N LEU A 20 2.47 23.75 7.54
CA LEU A 20 1.70 23.09 6.48
C LEU A 20 1.76 21.57 6.59
N ALA A 21 2.90 21.01 7.02
CA ALA A 21 3.03 19.58 7.27
C ALA A 21 2.03 19.12 8.33
N GLU A 22 1.86 19.89 9.40
CA GLU A 22 0.93 19.55 10.47
C GLU A 22 -0.53 19.58 10.02
N VAL A 23 -0.91 20.56 9.21
CA VAL A 23 -2.26 20.61 8.60
C VAL A 23 -2.54 19.32 7.80
N GLU A 24 -1.59 18.88 6.99
CA GLU A 24 -1.75 17.64 6.22
C GLU A 24 -1.80 16.39 7.10
N ARG A 25 -1.04 16.33 8.20
CA ARG A 25 -1.09 15.20 9.15
C ARG A 25 -2.44 15.10 9.87
N VAL A 26 -3.02 16.23 10.26
CA VAL A 26 -4.36 16.28 10.84
C VAL A 26 -5.40 15.78 9.83
N GLU A 27 -5.32 16.25 8.60
CA GLU A 27 -6.21 15.81 7.51
C GLU A 27 -6.06 14.32 7.19
N ILE A 28 -4.83 13.79 7.21
CA ILE A 28 -4.58 12.35 7.07
C ILE A 28 -5.29 11.57 8.18
N THR A 29 -5.16 12.01 9.43
CA THR A 29 -5.77 11.35 10.59
C THR A 29 -7.29 11.28 10.43
N VAL A 30 -7.93 12.38 10.05
CA VAL A 30 -9.37 12.44 9.80
C VAL A 30 -9.76 11.50 8.64
N LEU A 31 -9.01 11.50 7.55
CA LEU A 31 -9.29 10.61 6.42
C LEU A 31 -9.13 9.13 6.77
N GLU A 32 -8.16 8.78 7.63
CA GLU A 32 -7.91 7.41 8.07
C GLU A 32 -9.11 6.82 8.83
N GLU A 33 -9.91 7.64 9.52
CA GLU A 33 -11.17 7.20 10.17
C GLU A 33 -12.21 6.69 9.17
N PHE A 34 -12.14 7.12 7.91
CA PHE A 34 -13.05 6.71 6.84
C PHE A 34 -12.47 5.62 5.93
N MET A 35 -11.23 5.17 6.20
CA MET A 35 -10.62 4.08 5.44
C MET A 35 -10.87 2.74 6.12
N PRO A 36 -10.98 1.65 5.34
CA PRO A 36 -10.95 0.31 5.94
C PRO A 36 -9.62 0.09 6.66
N GLN A 37 -9.65 -0.70 7.72
CA GLN A 37 -8.50 -0.95 8.59
C GLN A 37 -7.26 -1.33 7.77
N PRO A 38 -6.15 -0.60 7.91
CA PRO A 38 -4.93 -0.89 7.18
C PRO A 38 -4.41 -2.28 7.58
N LEU A 39 -3.88 -3.00 6.60
CA LEU A 39 -3.24 -4.29 6.80
C LEU A 39 -1.87 -4.08 7.45
N THR A 40 -1.49 -4.95 8.38
CA THR A 40 -0.11 -5.00 8.90
C THR A 40 0.85 -5.57 7.86
N GLU A 41 2.15 -5.44 8.09
CA GLU A 41 3.16 -6.03 7.21
C GLU A 41 3.05 -7.55 7.14
N GLU A 42 2.74 -8.20 8.26
CA GLU A 42 2.52 -9.65 8.34
C GLU A 42 1.27 -10.08 7.59
N GLU A 43 0.16 -9.34 7.71
CA GLU A 43 -1.07 -9.61 6.96
C GLU A 43 -0.84 -9.46 5.46
N VAL A 44 -0.12 -8.42 5.03
CA VAL A 44 0.24 -8.23 3.62
C VAL A 44 1.11 -9.40 3.13
N ALA A 45 2.11 -9.83 3.91
CA ALA A 45 2.97 -10.94 3.54
C ALA A 45 2.18 -12.26 3.39
N ALA A 46 1.29 -12.55 4.34
CA ALA A 46 0.44 -13.73 4.31
C ALA A 46 -0.51 -13.73 3.10
N LEU A 47 -1.11 -12.58 2.77
CA LEU A 47 -1.95 -12.44 1.59
C LEU A 47 -1.18 -12.67 0.29
N ILE A 48 0.06 -12.17 0.20
CA ILE A 48 0.93 -12.39 -0.98
C ILE A 48 1.22 -13.87 -1.16
N GLU A 49 1.61 -14.57 -0.09
CA GLU A 49 1.91 -16.01 -0.15
C GLU A 49 0.69 -16.85 -0.50
N GLY A 50 -0.47 -16.50 0.07
CA GLY A 50 -1.75 -17.10 -0.29
C GLY A 50 -2.08 -16.91 -1.78
N ALA A 51 -1.95 -15.68 -2.30
CA ALA A 51 -2.24 -15.38 -3.70
C ALA A 51 -1.26 -16.05 -4.69
N ILE A 52 0.02 -16.18 -4.34
CA ILE A 52 1.00 -16.92 -5.13
C ILE A 52 0.62 -18.40 -5.19
N THR A 53 0.25 -18.98 -4.05
CA THR A 53 -0.17 -20.38 -3.96
C THR A 53 -1.46 -20.64 -4.74
N GLU A 54 -2.48 -19.79 -4.57
CA GLU A 54 -3.78 -19.91 -5.23
C GLU A 54 -3.68 -19.73 -6.76
N SER A 55 -2.85 -18.78 -7.21
CA SER A 55 -2.62 -18.56 -8.64
C SER A 55 -1.73 -19.61 -9.30
N GLY A 56 -1.00 -20.42 -8.53
CA GLY A 56 0.04 -21.32 -9.03
C GLY A 56 1.16 -20.58 -9.76
N ALA A 57 1.43 -19.32 -9.38
CA ALA A 57 2.41 -18.48 -10.04
C ALA A 57 3.81 -19.06 -9.89
N ALA A 58 4.52 -19.20 -11.01
CA ALA A 58 5.88 -19.76 -11.05
C ALA A 58 6.96 -18.72 -11.41
N GLY A 59 6.57 -17.47 -11.61
CA GLY A 59 7.52 -16.39 -11.91
C GLY A 59 6.82 -15.10 -12.34
N MET A 60 7.64 -14.13 -12.77
CA MET A 60 7.21 -12.78 -13.14
C MET A 60 6.12 -12.72 -14.23
N GLN A 61 6.04 -13.72 -15.12
CA GLN A 61 4.98 -13.80 -16.12
C GLN A 61 3.56 -13.93 -15.50
N ASP A 62 3.47 -14.46 -14.28
CA ASP A 62 2.22 -14.69 -13.57
C ASP A 62 1.82 -13.52 -12.65
N MET A 63 2.59 -12.43 -12.65
CA MET A 63 2.33 -11.24 -11.84
C MET A 63 0.88 -10.74 -11.96
N GLY A 64 0.33 -10.74 -13.18
CA GLY A 64 -1.05 -10.32 -13.42
C GLY A 64 -2.08 -11.20 -12.70
N LYS A 65 -1.82 -12.51 -12.59
CA LYS A 65 -2.70 -13.46 -11.89
C LYS A 65 -2.67 -13.22 -10.39
N VAL A 66 -1.48 -13.11 -9.80
CA VAL A 66 -1.30 -12.82 -8.36
C VAL A 66 -1.96 -11.50 -7.99
N MET A 67 -1.72 -10.45 -8.79
CA MET A 67 -2.33 -9.13 -8.54
C MET A 67 -3.85 -9.13 -8.71
N GLY A 68 -4.40 -9.98 -9.59
CA GLY A 68 -5.83 -10.17 -9.75
C GLY A 68 -6.52 -10.69 -8.47
N ILE A 69 -5.86 -11.62 -7.76
CA ILE A 69 -6.35 -12.18 -6.49
C ILE A 69 -6.16 -11.18 -5.33
N LEU A 70 -5.01 -10.51 -5.29
CA LEU A 70 -4.67 -9.59 -4.19
C LEU A 70 -5.50 -8.31 -4.19
N LYS A 71 -5.73 -7.70 -5.36
CA LYS A 71 -6.34 -6.37 -5.48
C LYS A 71 -7.62 -6.17 -4.64
N PRO A 72 -8.64 -7.05 -4.67
CA PRO A 72 -9.83 -6.88 -3.84
C PRO A 72 -9.57 -6.99 -2.34
N GLN A 73 -8.52 -7.69 -1.91
CA GLN A 73 -8.19 -7.93 -0.49
C GLN A 73 -7.41 -6.76 0.12
N ILE A 74 -6.64 -6.05 -0.70
CA ILE A 74 -5.73 -4.97 -0.27
C ILE A 74 -6.22 -3.57 -0.63
N GLN A 75 -7.22 -3.44 -1.51
CA GLN A 75 -7.71 -2.14 -1.96
C GLN A 75 -8.20 -1.29 -0.78
N GLY A 76 -7.59 -0.11 -0.62
CA GLY A 76 -7.90 0.80 0.49
C GLY A 76 -7.30 0.39 1.83
N ARG A 77 -6.69 -0.79 1.94
CA ARG A 77 -6.09 -1.33 3.17
C ARG A 77 -4.57 -1.44 3.12
N ALA A 78 -3.95 -1.39 1.94
CA ALA A 78 -2.50 -1.33 1.79
C ALA A 78 -2.09 -0.47 0.57
N ASP A 79 -0.83 -0.01 0.56
CA ASP A 79 -0.27 0.70 -0.59
C ASP A 79 0.02 -0.28 -1.74
N MET A 80 -0.72 -0.16 -2.84
CA MET A 80 -0.58 -1.02 -4.02
C MET A 80 0.83 -1.03 -4.61
N GLY A 81 1.55 0.10 -4.53
CA GLY A 81 2.93 0.22 -5.00
C GLY A 81 3.86 -0.65 -4.16
N LYS A 82 3.78 -0.55 -2.83
CA LYS A 82 4.53 -1.42 -1.91
C LYS A 82 4.21 -2.89 -2.13
N VAL A 83 2.92 -3.25 -2.18
CA VAL A 83 2.49 -4.65 -2.38
C VAL A 83 3.01 -5.20 -3.70
N SER A 84 2.86 -4.46 -4.80
CA SER A 84 3.39 -4.91 -6.11
C SER A 84 4.92 -5.05 -6.13
N GLY A 85 5.65 -4.21 -5.40
CA GLY A 85 7.09 -4.38 -5.20
C GLY A 85 7.44 -5.68 -4.47
N LEU A 86 6.70 -6.00 -3.40
CA LEU A 86 6.89 -7.25 -2.65
C LEU A 86 6.56 -8.48 -3.48
N VAL A 87 5.45 -8.47 -4.22
CA VAL A 87 5.08 -9.57 -5.12
C VAL A 87 6.16 -9.79 -6.18
N ARG A 88 6.64 -8.70 -6.80
CA ARG A 88 7.76 -8.78 -7.76
C ARG A 88 8.99 -9.42 -7.12
N SER A 89 9.35 -9.07 -5.89
CA SER A 89 10.49 -9.66 -5.19
C SER A 89 10.31 -11.15 -4.89
N LYS A 90 9.06 -11.61 -4.68
CA LYS A 90 8.75 -13.02 -4.41
C LYS A 90 8.64 -13.88 -5.68
N LEU A 91 8.40 -13.26 -6.83
CA LEU A 91 8.28 -13.91 -8.15
C LEU A 91 9.55 -13.79 -9.03
N ALA A 92 10.58 -13.09 -8.53
CA ALA A 92 11.86 -12.90 -9.20
C ALA A 92 12.79 -14.12 -9.09
#